data_AF-X1UJ15-F1
#
_entry.id   AF-X1UJ15-F1
#
_cell.length_a   1.000
_cell.length_b   1.000
_cell.length_c   1.000
_cell.angle_alpha   90.00
_cell.angle_beta   90.00
_cell.angle_gamma   90.00
#
_symmetry.space_group_name_H-M   'P 1'
#
loop_
_entity.id
_entity.type
_entity.pdbx_description
1 polymer ?
#
loop_
_entity_poly.entity_id
_entity_poly.type
_entity_poly.pdbx_seq_one_letter_code
_entity_poly.pdbx_strand_id
1 'polypeptide(L)'
;QWIKEDITKISIRLFDSILNYLVSGMYSVCYMGNNCCQYFVVEYDGNIYSCDFYVRDSLLLGNVKTHNWIDLLNSEAYHTFGVQKAQF
;
A
#
# COMPACT_ATOMS: atom_id res chain seq x y z
N GLN A 1 -14.61 20.52 -25.96
CA GLN A 1 -13.99 19.93 -27.18
C GLN A 1 -13.02 18.80 -26.84
N TRP A 2 -12.08 18.99 -25.90
CA TRP A 2 -11.09 17.95 -25.51
C TRP A 2 -11.71 16.73 -24.79
N ILE A 3 -12.74 16.95 -23.96
CA ILE A 3 -13.46 15.90 -23.22
C ILE A 3 -14.05 14.79 -24.11
N LYS A 4 -14.46 15.09 -25.35
CA LYS A 4 -15.10 14.08 -26.21
C LYS A 4 -14.13 13.06 -26.81
N GLU A 5 -12.84 13.39 -26.88
CA GLU A 5 -11.87 12.70 -27.73
C GLU A 5 -10.71 12.05 -26.94
N ASP A 6 -10.42 12.49 -25.71
CA ASP A 6 -9.12 12.21 -25.05
C ASP A 6 -9.20 11.56 -23.65
N ILE A 7 -10.35 11.65 -22.95
CA ILE A 7 -10.54 11.26 -21.54
C ILE A 7 -10.24 9.79 -21.17
N THR A 8 -9.91 8.93 -22.14
CA THR A 8 -9.52 7.53 -21.89
C THR A 8 -8.30 7.08 -22.68
N LYS A 9 -7.70 7.96 -23.50
CA LYS A 9 -6.53 7.60 -24.32
C LYS A 9 -5.23 7.66 -23.55
N ILE A 10 -5.18 8.53 -22.54
CA ILE A 10 -4.01 8.74 -21.67
C ILE A 10 -4.48 8.64 -20.23
N SER A 11 -3.88 7.73 -19.47
CA SER A 11 -4.04 7.62 -18.02
C SER A 11 -2.70 7.92 -17.37
N ILE A 12 -2.69 8.94 -16.50
CA ILE A 12 -1.54 9.27 -15.67
C ILE A 12 -1.95 8.96 -14.24
N ARG A 13 -1.36 7.90 -13.68
CA ARG A 13 -1.70 7.35 -12.36
C ARG A 13 -1.81 8.41 -11.25
N LEU A 14 -0.96 9.43 -11.26
CA LEU A 14 -1.03 10.53 -10.28
C LEU A 14 -2.30 11.36 -10.45
N PHE A 15 -2.63 11.79 -11.67
CA PHE A 15 -3.85 12.57 -11.94
C PHE A 15 -5.11 11.77 -11.65
N ASP A 16 -5.11 10.49 -12.01
CA ASP A 16 -6.23 9.60 -11.69
C ASP A 16 -6.39 9.41 -10.19
N SER A 17 -5.29 9.33 -9.44
CA SER A 17 -5.33 9.21 -7.97
C SER A 17 -5.80 10.49 -7.28
N ILE A 18 -5.41 11.66 -7.80
CA ILE A 18 -5.93 12.95 -7.33
C ILE A 18 -7.43 13.06 -7.62
N LEU A 19 -7.86 12.72 -8.84
CA LEU A 19 -9.27 12.74 -9.21
C LEU A 19 -10.10 11.78 -8.35
N ASN A 20 -9.59 10.57 -8.09
CA ASN A 20 -10.25 9.61 -7.21
C ASN A 20 -10.44 10.20 -5.81
N TYR A 21 -9.41 10.82 -5.23
CA TYR A 21 -9.52 11.48 -3.93
C TYR A 21 -10.55 12.61 -3.94
N LEU A 22 -10.55 13.46 -4.98
CA LEU A 22 -11.50 14.57 -5.08
C LEU A 22 -12.96 14.11 -5.21
N VAL A 23 -13.20 12.95 -5.84
CA VAL A 23 -14.55 12.41 -6.07
C VAL A 23 -15.03 11.51 -4.93
N SER A 24 -14.17 10.65 -4.40
CA SER A 24 -14.53 9.59 -3.45
C SER A 24 -13.95 9.77 -2.05
N GLY A 25 -13.00 10.67 -1.87
CA GLY A 25 -12.21 10.80 -0.65
C GLY A 25 -11.18 9.68 -0.44
N MET A 26 -11.04 8.75 -1.39
CA MET A 26 -10.12 7.61 -1.29
C MET A 26 -8.87 7.79 -2.14
N TYR A 27 -7.72 7.42 -1.58
CA TYR A 27 -6.46 7.36 -2.30
C TYR A 27 -6.31 6.00 -3.00
N SER A 28 -5.98 6.00 -4.30
CA SER A 28 -5.74 4.76 -5.07
C SER A 28 -4.29 4.31 -5.10
N VAL A 29 -3.35 5.10 -4.58
CA VAL A 29 -1.93 4.76 -4.50
C VAL A 29 -1.43 4.88 -3.07
N CYS A 30 -0.63 3.90 -2.66
CA CYS A 30 -0.21 3.77 -1.26
C CYS A 30 0.40 5.07 -0.73
N TYR A 31 1.38 5.66 -1.42
CA TYR A 31 2.11 6.84 -0.92
C TYR A 31 1.21 8.06 -0.63
N MET A 32 0.02 8.18 -1.23
CA MET A 32 -0.93 9.26 -0.94
C MET A 32 -1.79 9.00 0.30
N GLY A 33 -1.91 7.75 0.75
CA GLY A 33 -2.67 7.40 1.95
C GLY A 33 -1.88 7.64 3.25
N ASN A 34 -2.60 7.72 4.37
CA ASN A 34 -2.03 8.03 5.69
C ASN A 34 -1.63 6.78 6.51
N ASN A 35 -1.75 5.58 5.93
CA ASN A 35 -1.38 4.33 6.60
C ASN A 35 -0.70 3.39 5.59
N CYS A 36 0.36 2.69 6.01
CA CYS A 36 1.08 1.73 5.16
C CYS A 36 0.46 0.33 5.11
N CYS A 37 -0.56 0.00 5.92
CA CYS A 37 -1.22 -1.30 5.94
C CYS A 37 -2.11 -1.53 4.70
N GLN A 38 -1.53 -1.55 3.51
CA GLN A 38 -2.23 -1.70 2.24
C GLN A 38 -1.90 -2.99 1.49
N TYR A 39 -0.70 -3.55 1.69
CA TYR A 39 -0.22 -4.77 1.06
C TYR A 39 0.87 -5.42 1.90
N PHE A 40 1.17 -6.68 1.57
CA PHE A 40 2.37 -7.35 2.03
C PHE A 40 3.38 -7.48 0.90
N VAL A 41 4.65 -7.42 1.25
CA VAL A 41 5.76 -7.87 0.40
C VAL A 41 6.09 -9.30 0.77
N VAL A 42 6.24 -10.16 -0.22
CA VAL A 42 6.71 -11.54 -0.03
C VAL A 42 8.00 -11.70 -0.83
N GLU A 43 9.10 -11.91 -0.13
CA GLU A 43 10.42 -12.13 -0.72
C GLU A 43 10.60 -13.57 -1.22
N TYR A 44 11.67 -13.81 -1.99
CA TYR A 44 11.91 -15.09 -2.65
C TYR A 44 12.05 -16.29 -1.69
N ASP A 45 12.49 -16.07 -0.45
CA ASP A 45 12.60 -17.09 0.60
C ASP A 45 11.26 -17.38 1.31
N GLY A 46 10.25 -16.55 1.02
CA GLY A 46 8.92 -16.57 1.60
C GLY A 46 8.72 -15.60 2.75
N ASN A 47 9.74 -14.81 3.12
CA ASN A 47 9.64 -13.82 4.19
C ASN A 47 8.68 -12.69 3.83
N ILE A 48 7.93 -12.23 4.82
CA ILE A 48 6.84 -11.27 4.66
C ILE A 48 7.19 -9.97 5.36
N TYR A 49 7.01 -8.85 4.66
CA TYR A 49 7.27 -7.49 5.15
C TYR A 49 6.09 -6.55 4.85
N SER A 50 6.05 -5.43 5.56
CA SER A 50 4.96 -4.45 5.48
C SER A 50 5.01 -3.55 4.22
N CYS A 51 6.20 -3.35 3.63
CA CYS A 51 6.40 -2.40 2.53
C CYS A 51 7.73 -2.68 1.81
N ASP A 52 7.76 -2.47 0.50
CA ASP A 52 8.91 -2.69 -0.40
C ASP A 52 10.05 -1.72 -0.14
N PHE A 53 9.76 -0.53 0.41
CA PHE A 53 10.77 0.40 0.87
C PHE A 53 11.42 0.02 2.22
N TYR A 54 10.89 -1.00 2.92
CA TYR A 54 11.24 -1.34 4.29
C TYR A 54 11.50 -2.84 4.50
N VAL A 55 12.08 -3.51 3.50
CA VAL A 55 12.53 -4.90 3.59
C VAL A 55 13.82 -4.97 4.40
N ARG A 56 13.69 -5.12 5.72
CA ARG A 56 14.79 -5.17 6.69
C ARG A 56 14.46 -6.18 7.79
N ASP A 57 15.47 -6.88 8.30
CA ASP A 57 15.29 -7.93 9.32
C ASP A 57 14.50 -7.45 10.56
N SER A 58 14.69 -6.20 10.98
CA SER A 58 13.97 -5.60 12.10
C SER A 58 12.47 -5.41 11.88
N LEU A 59 11.99 -5.56 10.64
CA LEU A 59 10.60 -5.38 10.21
C LEU A 59 10.01 -6.65 9.57
N LEU A 60 10.67 -7.81 9.76
CA LEU A 60 10.15 -9.10 9.34
C LEU A 60 8.84 -9.42 10.08
N LEU A 61 7.76 -9.62 9.34
CA LEU A 61 6.44 -9.96 9.91
C LEU A 61 6.25 -11.47 10.09
N GLY A 62 6.85 -12.27 9.21
CA GLY A 62 6.69 -13.72 9.23
C GLY A 62 7.11 -14.36 7.91
N ASN A 63 6.60 -15.56 7.64
CA ASN A 63 6.88 -16.29 6.40
C ASN A 63 5.61 -16.95 5.84
N VAL A 64 5.42 -16.87 4.53
CA VAL A 64 4.23 -17.35 3.80
C VAL A 64 3.97 -18.84 3.95
N LYS A 65 5.01 -19.62 4.25
CA LYS A 65 4.90 -21.07 4.42
C LYS A 65 4.43 -21.47 5.83
N THR A 66 4.54 -20.57 6.80
CA THR A 66 4.35 -20.90 8.23
C THR A 66 3.32 -20.04 8.95
N HIS A 67 2.94 -18.89 8.39
CA HIS A 67 2.03 -17.93 9.04
C HIS A 67 0.69 -17.82 8.28
N ASN A 68 -0.39 -17.66 9.03
CA ASN A 68 -1.71 -17.38 8.47
C ASN A 68 -1.83 -15.89 8.09
N TRP A 69 -2.48 -15.61 6.96
CA TRP A 69 -2.68 -14.24 6.48
C TRP A 69 -3.50 -13.37 7.44
N ILE A 70 -4.50 -13.92 8.10
CA ILE A 70 -5.36 -13.19 9.03
C ILE A 70 -4.55 -12.77 10.26
N ASP A 71 -3.66 -13.63 10.74
CA ASP A 71 -2.79 -13.32 11.88
C ASP A 71 -1.80 -12.21 11.52
N LEU A 72 -1.22 -12.25 10.31
CA LEU A 72 -0.33 -11.21 9.81
C LEU A 72 -1.07 -9.87 9.61
N LEU A 73 -2.28 -9.90 9.03
CA LEU A 73 -3.11 -8.71 8.82
C LEU A 73 -3.48 -8.02 10.13
N ASN A 74 -3.70 -8.80 11.20
CA ASN A 74 -4.04 -8.29 12.53
C ASN A 74 -2.81 -8.13 13.44
N SER A 75 -1.59 -8.34 12.93
CA SER A 75 -0.39 -8.31 13.76
C SER A 75 -0.11 -6.89 14.25
N GLU A 76 0.27 -6.78 15.52
CA GLU A 76 0.65 -5.50 16.13
C GLU A 76 1.83 -4.84 15.40
N ALA A 77 2.79 -5.65 14.93
CA ALA A 77 3.94 -5.17 14.16
C ALA A 77 3.51 -4.50 12.85
N TYR A 78 2.58 -5.10 12.09
CA TYR A 78 2.07 -4.53 10.84
C TYR A 78 1.32 -3.22 11.09
N HIS A 79 0.44 -3.18 12.09
CA HIS A 79 -0.32 -1.98 12.43
C HIS A 79 0.57 -0.86 12.99
N THR A 80 1.54 -1.19 13.83
CA THR A 80 2.50 -0.22 14.41
C THR A 80 3.36 0.40 13.32
N PHE A 81 3.81 -0.38 12.34
CA PHE A 81 4.48 0.15 11.16
C PHE A 81 3.54 1.04 10.34
N GLY A 82 2.29 0.60 10.12
CA GLY A 82 1.28 1.31 9.35
C GLY A 82 1.00 2.74 9.81
N VAL A 83 0.80 2.92 11.12
CA VAL A 83 0.41 4.23 11.70
C VAL A 83 1.54 5.26 11.70
N GLN A 84 2.81 4.83 11.65
CA GLN A 84 3.95 5.75 11.62
C GLN A 84 3.94 6.68 10.42
N LYS A 85 3.28 6.28 9.32
CA LYS A 85 3.17 7.10 8.12
C LYS A 85 2.47 8.44 8.35
N ALA A 86 1.48 8.48 9.24
CA ALA A 86 0.75 9.70 9.57
C ALA A 86 1.43 10.56 10.65
N GLN A 87 2.55 10.09 11.22
CA GLN A 87 3.23 10.74 12.34
C GLN A 87 4.32 11.71 11.89
N PHE A 88 4.54 11.86 10.58
CA PHE A 88 5.45 12.82 9.95
C PHE A 88 4.68 13.71 8.98
#